data_AF-A0A537G705-F1
#
_entry.id   AF-A0A537G705-F1
#
_cell.length_a   1.000
_cell.length_b   1.000
_cell.length_c   1.000
_cell.angle_alpha   90.00
_cell.angle_beta   90.00
_cell.angle_gamma   90.00
#
_symmetry.space_group_name_H-M   'P 1'
#
loop_
_entity.id
_entity.type
_entity.pdbx_description
1 polymer ?
#
loop_
_entity_poly.entity_id
_entity_poly.type
_entity_poly.pdbx_seq_one_letter_code
_entity_poly.pdbx_strand_id
1 'polypeptide(L)'
;QERGNLQPLEEVIVQAYQQWLPRQTYPVRSGTHTNTAFGLAFALDHAHPELKPLLIQRAIDYFGNDRDYPAAWEPGGNDFFSPCLIEADLMRRVLPEFRGWFDAFLPELPASLVEPARVSDRNDGQLAHLDGLNLSRAWCYFSLARALPDRPLLRKAGERHLEAGLAQVASGSYAGEHWLATFAAYALACAGD
;
A
#
# COMPACT_ATOMS: atom_id res chain seq x y z
N GLN A 1 17.50 19.37 -15.40
CA GLN A 1 17.34 20.69 -14.76
C GLN A 1 16.40 20.61 -13.55
N GLU A 2 15.33 19.81 -13.59
CA GLU A 2 14.36 19.67 -12.48
C GLU A 2 14.88 18.94 -11.23
N ARG A 3 15.75 17.91 -11.36
CA ARG A 3 16.31 17.19 -10.20
C ARG A 3 17.08 18.09 -9.21
N GLY A 4 17.80 19.10 -9.70
CA GLY A 4 18.57 20.01 -8.84
C GLY A 4 17.69 20.93 -7.98
N ASN A 5 16.47 21.24 -8.44
CA ASN A 5 15.56 22.13 -7.71
C ASN A 5 14.89 21.43 -6.52
N LEU A 6 14.76 20.10 -6.57
CA LEU A 6 14.16 19.30 -5.49
C LEU A 6 15.20 18.74 -4.51
N GLN A 7 16.51 18.88 -4.81
CA GLN A 7 17.57 18.34 -3.98
C GLN A 7 17.47 18.77 -2.49
N PRO A 8 17.20 20.05 -2.15
CA PRO A 8 17.04 20.43 -0.74
C PRO A 8 15.87 19.72 -0.05
N LEU A 9 14.78 19.46 -0.77
CA LEU A 9 13.64 18.71 -0.25
C LEU A 9 13.97 17.23 -0.07
N GLU A 10 14.67 16.64 -1.04
CA GLU A 10 15.15 15.25 -0.97
C GLU A 10 16.07 15.06 0.24
N GLU A 11 17.02 15.97 0.47
CA GLU A 11 17.93 15.95 1.63
C GLU A 11 17.15 15.99 2.96
N VAL A 12 16.11 16.83 3.07
CA VAL A 12 15.25 16.89 4.26
C VAL A 12 14.51 15.56 4.48
N ILE A 13 13.96 14.96 3.43
CA ILE A 13 13.26 13.67 3.51
C ILE A 13 14.23 12.55 3.92
N VAL A 14 15.41 12.49 3.30
CA VAL A 14 16.44 11.48 3.62
C VAL A 14 16.87 11.60 5.08
N GLN A 15 17.17 12.82 5.55
CA GLN A 15 17.52 13.07 6.94
C GLN A 15 16.39 12.67 7.90
N ALA A 16 15.14 12.96 7.56
CA ALA A 16 13.99 12.57 8.38
C ALA A 16 13.91 11.04 8.56
N TYR A 17 14.09 10.26 7.50
CA TYR A 17 14.14 8.79 7.60
C TYR A 17 15.33 8.31 8.43
N GLN A 18 16.53 8.83 8.17
CA GLN A 18 17.75 8.46 8.88
C GLN A 18 17.67 8.76 10.39
N GLN A 19 16.95 9.81 10.79
CA GLN A 19 16.77 10.17 12.20
C GLN A 19 15.59 9.44 12.85
N TRP A 20 14.50 9.20 12.11
CA TRP A 20 13.29 8.59 12.65
C TRP A 20 13.40 7.07 12.76
N LEU A 21 13.79 6.40 11.68
CA LEU A 21 13.74 4.95 11.59
C LEU A 21 14.56 4.25 12.68
N PRO A 22 15.78 4.69 13.06
CA PRO A 22 16.52 4.07 14.17
C PRO A 22 15.81 4.13 15.53
N ARG A 23 14.95 5.14 15.74
CA ARG A 23 14.21 5.34 17.00
C ARG A 23 12.87 4.62 17.02
N GLN A 24 12.28 4.36 15.85
CA GLN A 24 11.04 3.61 15.75
C GLN A 24 11.29 2.15 16.13
N THR A 25 10.65 1.70 17.21
CA THR A 25 10.78 0.31 17.71
C THR A 25 9.78 -0.63 17.04
N TYR A 26 8.55 -0.15 16.81
CA TYR A 26 7.47 -0.93 16.22
C TYR A 26 6.91 -0.23 14.97
N PRO A 27 6.54 -0.98 13.92
CA PRO A 27 5.87 -0.39 12.78
C PRO A 27 4.44 0.00 13.14
N VAL A 28 3.95 1.07 12.53
CA VAL A 28 2.54 1.46 12.57
C VAL A 28 1.79 0.69 11.49
N ARG A 29 0.81 -0.12 11.91
CA ARG A 29 -0.02 -0.98 11.04
C ARG A 29 -1.46 -0.46 10.89
N SER A 30 -1.70 0.84 11.07
CA SER A 30 -3.01 1.43 10.78
C SER A 30 -3.29 1.41 9.28
N GLY A 31 -4.55 1.37 8.84
CA GLY A 31 -4.89 1.52 7.44
C GLY A 31 -4.87 2.99 6.96
N THR A 32 -4.30 3.89 7.74
CA THR A 32 -4.20 5.32 7.41
C THR A 32 -2.80 5.70 6.93
N HIS A 33 -2.61 6.95 6.54
CA HIS A 33 -1.35 7.49 5.99
C HIS A 33 -0.13 7.38 6.92
N THR A 34 -0.32 7.11 8.21
CA THR A 34 0.78 6.84 9.15
C THR A 34 1.35 5.42 9.04
N ASN A 35 0.81 4.57 8.16
CA ASN A 35 1.26 3.20 7.96
C ASN A 35 2.74 3.15 7.58
N THR A 36 3.53 2.38 8.34
CA THR A 36 4.99 2.28 8.13
C THR A 36 5.33 1.56 6.85
N ALA A 37 4.60 0.50 6.47
CA ALA A 37 4.86 -0.21 5.23
C ALA A 37 4.59 0.67 4.00
N PHE A 38 3.52 1.49 4.03
CA PHE A 38 3.24 2.49 3.00
C PHE A 38 4.42 3.48 2.83
N GLY A 39 4.88 4.09 3.93
CA GLY A 39 5.99 5.04 3.90
C GLY A 39 7.28 4.42 3.36
N LEU A 40 7.62 3.21 3.79
CA LEU A 40 8.80 2.49 3.31
C LEU A 40 8.69 2.10 1.82
N ALA A 41 7.53 1.63 1.37
CA ALA A 41 7.30 1.23 -0.02
C ALA A 41 7.49 2.42 -0.98
N PHE A 42 6.86 3.55 -0.68
CA PHE A 42 7.00 4.77 -1.47
C PHE A 42 8.44 5.31 -1.46
N ALA A 43 9.08 5.30 -0.29
CA ALA A 43 10.48 5.73 -0.20
C ALA A 43 11.41 4.83 -1.01
N LEU A 44 11.17 3.51 -1.05
CA LEU A 44 11.99 2.56 -1.81
C LEU A 44 11.91 2.73 -3.32
N ASP A 45 10.73 3.03 -3.85
CA ASP A 45 10.52 3.19 -5.31
C ASP A 45 11.34 4.37 -5.88
N HIS A 46 11.72 5.34 -5.05
CA HIS A 46 12.51 6.52 -5.43
C HIS A 46 13.70 6.81 -4.51
N ALA A 47 14.17 5.82 -3.75
CA ALA A 47 15.17 6.05 -2.70
C ALA A 47 16.48 6.61 -3.26
N HIS A 48 17.02 7.63 -2.60
CA HIS A 48 18.42 7.97 -2.71
C HIS A 48 19.27 6.72 -2.39
N PRO A 49 20.35 6.42 -3.14
CA PRO A 49 21.12 5.19 -2.96
C PRO A 49 21.57 4.94 -1.51
N GLU A 50 21.88 6.00 -0.78
CA GLU A 50 22.31 5.95 0.62
C GLU A 50 21.18 5.57 1.60
N LEU A 51 19.93 5.86 1.26
CA LEU A 51 18.77 5.58 2.11
C LEU A 51 18.27 4.14 1.92
N LYS A 52 18.42 3.59 0.70
CA LYS A 52 17.88 2.28 0.32
C LYS A 52 18.28 1.13 1.27
N PRO A 53 19.54 0.99 1.73
CA PRO A 53 19.90 -0.07 2.68
C PRO A 53 19.13 0.03 4.01
N LEU A 54 18.94 1.24 4.54
CA LEU A 54 18.20 1.46 5.79
C LEU A 54 16.72 1.07 5.63
N LEU A 55 16.09 1.43 4.50
CA LEU A 55 14.69 1.11 4.23
C LEU A 55 14.48 -0.41 4.12
N ILE A 56 15.36 -1.10 3.39
CA ILE A 56 15.33 -2.57 3.25
C ILE A 56 15.51 -3.23 4.62
N GLN A 57 16.53 -2.81 5.37
CA GLN A 57 16.79 -3.37 6.70
C GLN A 57 15.57 -3.20 7.61
N ARG A 58 14.97 -2.01 7.65
CA ARG A 58 13.79 -1.76 8.49
C ARG A 58 12.55 -2.52 8.05
N ALA A 59 12.33 -2.67 6.75
CA ALA A 59 11.24 -3.52 6.27
C ALA A 59 11.40 -4.97 6.78
N ILE A 60 12.61 -5.52 6.69
CA ILE A 60 12.93 -6.87 7.17
C ILE A 60 12.81 -6.96 8.70
N ASP A 61 13.34 -5.98 9.45
CA ASP A 61 13.24 -5.93 10.92
C ASP A 61 11.79 -5.97 11.40
N TYR A 62 10.89 -5.23 10.73
CA TYR A 62 9.52 -5.05 11.15
C TYR A 62 8.57 -6.17 10.73
N PHE A 63 8.77 -6.72 9.53
CA PHE A 63 7.76 -7.56 8.86
C PHE A 63 8.32 -8.91 8.40
N GLY A 64 9.66 -9.11 8.44
CA GLY A 64 10.30 -10.31 7.91
C GLY A 64 9.88 -11.60 8.62
N ASN A 65 9.41 -11.51 9.86
CA ASN A 65 8.93 -12.65 10.65
C ASN A 65 7.40 -12.71 10.79
N ASP A 66 6.66 -11.80 10.15
CA ASP A 66 5.21 -11.75 10.27
C ASP A 66 4.57 -12.99 9.60
N ARG A 67 3.57 -13.55 10.28
CA ARG A 67 2.88 -14.80 9.93
C ARG A 67 1.42 -14.69 10.36
N ASP A 68 0.55 -15.48 9.73
CA ASP A 68 -0.86 -15.62 10.11
C ASP A 68 -1.57 -14.28 10.33
N TYR A 69 -1.38 -13.33 9.40
CA TYR A 69 -1.93 -11.99 9.52
C TYR A 69 -3.45 -12.04 9.70
N PRO A 70 -4.05 -11.31 10.68
CA PRO A 70 -5.47 -11.37 10.99
C PRO A 70 -6.32 -10.58 9.98
N ALA A 71 -6.23 -10.94 8.70
CA ALA A 71 -6.87 -10.25 7.57
C ALA A 71 -8.40 -10.15 7.67
N ALA A 72 -9.03 -11.02 8.47
CA ALA A 72 -10.45 -10.98 8.76
C ALA A 72 -10.89 -9.72 9.54
N TRP A 73 -9.96 -9.00 10.17
CA TRP A 73 -10.26 -7.76 10.90
C TRP A 73 -10.30 -6.52 10.00
N GLU A 74 -9.85 -6.63 8.75
CA GLU A 74 -10.00 -5.56 7.79
C GLU A 74 -11.37 -5.55 7.11
N PRO A 75 -11.88 -4.37 6.67
CA PRO A 75 -11.28 -3.05 6.84
C PRO A 75 -11.66 -2.37 8.17
N GLY A 76 -10.78 -1.48 8.64
CA GLY A 76 -11.12 -0.43 9.59
C GLY A 76 -12.00 0.65 8.94
N GLY A 77 -12.80 1.36 9.75
CA GLY A 77 -13.82 2.28 9.25
C GLY A 77 -13.31 3.52 8.50
N ASN A 78 -12.03 3.86 8.64
CA ASN A 78 -11.39 5.00 7.97
C ASN A 78 -10.10 4.60 7.24
N ASP A 79 -9.97 3.31 6.92
CA ASP A 79 -8.82 2.82 6.19
C ASP A 79 -8.78 3.41 4.78
N PHE A 80 -7.59 3.85 4.38
CA PHE A 80 -7.22 4.21 3.02
C PHE A 80 -6.27 3.15 2.41
N PHE A 81 -5.56 2.40 3.25
CA PHE A 81 -4.67 1.31 2.89
C PHE A 81 -5.11 0.05 3.62
N SER A 82 -4.98 -1.10 2.96
CA SER A 82 -5.01 -2.40 3.66
C SER A 82 -3.64 -2.61 4.30
N PRO A 83 -3.52 -2.65 5.64
CA PRO A 83 -2.23 -2.89 6.27
C PRO A 83 -1.65 -4.25 5.86
N CYS A 84 -2.48 -5.28 5.67
CA CYS A 84 -2.07 -6.57 5.14
C CYS A 84 -1.44 -6.46 3.75
N LEU A 85 -2.15 -5.84 2.79
CA LEU A 85 -1.72 -5.85 1.40
C LEU A 85 -0.57 -4.88 1.14
N ILE A 86 -0.50 -3.74 1.85
CA ILE A 86 0.61 -2.81 1.71
C ILE A 86 1.90 -3.36 2.32
N GLU A 87 1.79 -4.15 3.40
CA GLU A 87 2.92 -4.90 3.95
C GLU A 87 3.41 -5.93 2.94
N ALA A 88 2.52 -6.75 2.38
CA ALA A 88 2.91 -7.71 1.34
C ALA A 88 3.52 -7.04 0.10
N ASP A 89 2.98 -5.89 -0.32
CA ASP A 89 3.49 -5.09 -1.44
C ASP A 89 4.90 -4.53 -1.13
N LEU A 90 5.18 -4.10 0.09
CA LEU A 90 6.53 -3.76 0.52
C LEU A 90 7.44 -5.00 0.50
N MET A 91 6.99 -6.11 1.09
CA MET A 91 7.84 -7.27 1.31
C MET A 91 8.26 -7.95 0.00
N ARG A 92 7.42 -7.94 -1.06
CA ARG A 92 7.84 -8.39 -2.40
C ARG A 92 8.98 -7.59 -3.01
N ARG A 93 9.21 -6.34 -2.57
CA ARG A 93 10.30 -5.50 -3.08
C ARG A 93 11.64 -5.82 -2.41
N VAL A 94 11.61 -6.33 -1.18
CA VAL A 94 12.80 -6.43 -0.32
C VAL A 94 13.25 -7.87 -0.06
N LEU A 95 12.34 -8.85 -0.15
CA LEU A 95 12.67 -10.25 0.10
C LEU A 95 13.05 -10.98 -1.19
N PRO A 96 14.16 -11.75 -1.21
CA PRO A 96 14.46 -12.64 -2.32
C PRO A 96 13.47 -13.82 -2.37
N GLU A 97 13.11 -14.40 -1.23
CA GLU A 97 12.18 -15.54 -1.11
C GLU A 97 10.76 -15.08 -0.73
N PHE A 98 10.18 -14.19 -1.53
CA PHE A 98 8.86 -13.60 -1.24
C PHE A 98 7.73 -14.63 -1.17
N ARG A 99 7.71 -15.64 -2.05
CA ARG A 99 6.62 -16.64 -2.10
C ARG A 99 6.47 -17.39 -0.78
N GLY A 100 7.57 -17.91 -0.24
CA GLY A 100 7.54 -18.63 1.04
C GLY A 100 7.12 -17.74 2.20
N TRP A 101 7.55 -16.47 2.22
CA TRP A 101 7.09 -15.50 3.21
C TRP A 101 5.59 -15.21 3.07
N PHE A 102 5.10 -14.95 1.85
CA PHE A 102 3.69 -14.63 1.60
C PHE A 102 2.77 -15.79 1.98
N ASP A 103 3.18 -17.04 1.69
CA ASP A 103 2.43 -18.25 2.06
C ASP A 103 2.28 -18.40 3.58
N ALA A 104 3.28 -17.96 4.36
CA ALA A 104 3.25 -17.98 5.82
C ALA A 104 2.53 -16.74 6.41
N PHE A 105 2.64 -15.59 5.73
CA PHE A 105 2.05 -14.33 6.14
C PHE A 105 0.53 -14.31 5.95
N LEU A 106 0.06 -14.72 4.77
CA LEU A 106 -1.35 -14.72 4.39
C LEU A 106 -1.72 -16.08 3.76
N PRO A 107 -1.85 -17.14 4.58
CA PRO A 107 -2.09 -18.50 4.08
C PRO A 107 -3.44 -18.62 3.37
N GLU A 108 -4.43 -17.85 3.81
CA GLU A 108 -5.76 -17.77 3.22
C GLU A 108 -6.10 -16.33 2.87
N LEU A 109 -6.77 -16.14 1.73
CA LEU A 109 -7.29 -14.84 1.33
C LEU A 109 -8.78 -14.74 1.71
N PRO A 110 -9.15 -14.05 2.80
CA PRO A 110 -10.53 -14.00 3.25
C PRO A 110 -11.38 -13.15 2.30
N ALA A 111 -12.68 -13.41 2.30
CA ALA A 111 -13.65 -12.64 1.50
C ALA A 111 -13.60 -11.12 1.81
N SER A 112 -13.24 -10.73 3.05
CA SER A 112 -13.08 -9.32 3.45
C SER A 112 -11.99 -8.57 2.69
N LEU A 113 -10.99 -9.29 2.17
CA LEU A 113 -9.95 -8.71 1.32
C LEU A 113 -10.26 -8.85 -0.18
N VAL A 114 -11.15 -9.76 -0.58
CA VAL A 114 -11.53 -9.98 -1.99
C VAL A 114 -12.66 -9.06 -2.43
N GLU A 115 -13.62 -8.80 -1.53
CA GLU A 115 -14.78 -7.97 -1.82
C GLU A 115 -14.50 -6.49 -1.55
N PRO A 116 -14.94 -5.57 -2.43
CA PRO A 116 -14.79 -4.14 -2.23
C PRO A 116 -15.38 -3.62 -0.92
N ALA A 117 -14.68 -2.66 -0.31
CA ALA A 117 -15.18 -1.96 0.86
C ALA A 117 -16.40 -1.11 0.49
N ARG A 118 -17.39 -1.09 1.39
CA ARG A 118 -18.62 -0.30 1.24
C ARG A 118 -18.47 1.03 1.98
N VAL A 119 -18.78 2.13 1.31
CA VAL A 119 -18.79 3.47 1.90
C VAL A 119 -20.23 3.87 2.20
N SER A 120 -20.53 4.09 3.49
CA SER A 120 -21.88 4.42 3.96
C SER A 120 -22.24 5.89 3.77
N ASP A 121 -21.27 6.80 3.97
CA ASP A 121 -21.43 8.24 3.74
C ASP A 121 -20.15 8.78 3.10
N ARG A 122 -20.30 9.39 1.92
CA ARG A 122 -19.17 9.94 1.14
C ARG A 122 -18.95 11.43 1.38
N ASN A 123 -19.82 12.09 2.13
CA ASN A 123 -19.62 13.48 2.55
C ASN A 123 -18.73 13.57 3.79
N ASP A 124 -18.59 12.48 4.55
CA ASP A 124 -17.63 12.36 5.62
C ASP A 124 -16.25 11.97 5.07
N GLY A 125 -15.24 12.81 5.32
CA GLY A 125 -13.90 12.61 4.78
C GLY A 125 -13.18 11.36 5.29
N GLN A 126 -13.49 10.88 6.50
CA GLN A 126 -12.91 9.65 7.06
C GLN A 126 -13.55 8.42 6.43
N LEU A 127 -14.87 8.41 6.29
CA LEU A 127 -15.58 7.30 5.65
C LEU A 127 -15.27 7.23 4.14
N ALA A 128 -15.13 8.37 3.48
CA ALA A 128 -14.72 8.45 2.07
C ALA A 128 -13.34 7.84 1.79
N HIS A 129 -12.46 7.68 2.80
CA HIS A 129 -11.19 6.96 2.63
C HIS A 129 -11.36 5.55 2.07
N LEU A 130 -12.50 4.90 2.34
CA LEU A 130 -12.76 3.53 1.89
C LEU A 130 -12.87 3.41 0.36
N ASP A 131 -13.18 4.50 -0.36
CA ASP A 131 -13.05 4.51 -1.83
C ASP A 131 -11.56 4.49 -2.24
N GLY A 132 -10.70 5.20 -1.50
CA GLY A 132 -9.24 5.13 -1.63
C GLY A 132 -8.66 3.77 -1.25
N LEU A 133 -9.24 3.10 -0.25
CA LEU A 133 -8.92 1.72 0.10
C LEU A 133 -9.15 0.77 -1.06
N ASN A 134 -10.27 0.89 -1.78
CA ASN A 134 -10.49 0.05 -2.95
C ASN A 134 -9.39 0.27 -4.01
N LEU A 135 -9.00 1.52 -4.29
CA LEU A 135 -7.92 1.79 -5.24
C LEU A 135 -6.55 1.28 -4.76
N SER A 136 -6.21 1.46 -3.48
CA SER A 136 -4.93 1.02 -2.93
C SER A 136 -4.83 -0.51 -2.86
N ARG A 137 -5.93 -1.21 -2.51
CA ARG A 137 -6.04 -2.67 -2.61
C ARG A 137 -5.85 -3.14 -4.04
N ALA A 138 -6.47 -2.46 -5.02
CA ALA A 138 -6.31 -2.80 -6.44
C ALA A 138 -4.85 -2.76 -6.89
N TRP A 139 -4.14 -1.65 -6.60
CA TRP A 139 -2.69 -1.56 -6.87
C TRP A 139 -1.94 -2.74 -6.24
N CYS A 140 -2.11 -2.97 -4.94
CA CYS A 140 -1.37 -4.01 -4.23
C CYS A 140 -1.63 -5.38 -4.86
N TYR A 141 -2.89 -5.67 -5.18
CA TYR A 141 -3.26 -6.92 -5.84
C TYR A 141 -2.63 -7.10 -7.21
N PHE A 142 -2.59 -6.08 -8.07
CA PHE A 142 -1.92 -6.19 -9.36
C PHE A 142 -0.42 -6.45 -9.20
N SER A 143 0.20 -5.79 -8.23
CA SER A 143 1.62 -5.98 -7.94
C SER A 143 1.92 -7.37 -7.38
N LEU A 144 1.05 -7.89 -6.50
CA LEU A 144 1.15 -9.24 -5.97
C LEU A 144 0.86 -10.31 -7.03
N ALA A 145 -0.11 -10.07 -7.93
CA ALA A 145 -0.41 -10.98 -9.03
C ALA A 145 0.78 -11.13 -10.00
N ARG A 146 1.55 -10.07 -10.22
CA ARG A 146 2.82 -10.16 -10.98
C ARG A 146 3.87 -10.98 -10.24
N ALA A 147 4.01 -10.79 -8.94
CA ALA A 147 4.98 -11.53 -8.12
C ALA A 147 4.59 -13.01 -7.95
N LEU A 148 3.29 -13.32 -8.03
CA LEU A 148 2.71 -14.65 -7.81
C LEU A 148 1.73 -15.00 -8.94
N PRO A 149 2.22 -15.23 -10.18
CA PRO A 149 1.37 -15.42 -11.35
C PRO A 149 0.54 -16.72 -11.31
N ASP A 150 0.90 -17.67 -10.45
CA ASP A 150 0.16 -18.90 -10.19
C ASP A 150 -1.09 -18.70 -9.31
N ARG A 151 -1.34 -17.47 -8.83
CA ARG A 151 -2.49 -17.11 -7.98
C ARG A 151 -3.47 -16.18 -8.73
N PRO A 152 -4.27 -16.71 -9.67
CA PRO A 152 -5.16 -15.88 -10.52
C PRO A 152 -6.23 -15.12 -9.74
N LEU A 153 -6.54 -15.55 -8.50
CA LEU A 153 -7.46 -14.84 -7.62
C LEU A 153 -6.97 -13.42 -7.28
N LEU A 154 -5.66 -13.21 -7.16
CA LEU A 154 -5.09 -11.88 -6.84
C LEU A 154 -5.46 -10.86 -7.92
N ARG A 155 -5.30 -11.23 -9.20
CA ARG A 155 -5.67 -10.34 -10.31
C ARG A 155 -7.17 -10.05 -10.33
N LYS A 156 -8.01 -11.07 -10.12
CA LYS A 156 -9.47 -10.91 -10.07
C LYS A 156 -9.92 -10.00 -8.92
N ALA A 157 -9.30 -10.13 -7.74
CA ALA A 157 -9.56 -9.24 -6.61
C ALA A 157 -9.15 -7.80 -6.94
N GLY A 158 -7.98 -7.61 -7.58
CA GLY A 158 -7.52 -6.32 -8.06
C GLY A 158 -8.49 -5.66 -9.03
N GLU A 159 -9.00 -6.40 -10.01
CA GLU A 159 -10.00 -5.93 -10.99
C GLU A 159 -11.29 -5.47 -10.31
N ARG A 160 -11.83 -6.24 -9.35
CA ARG A 160 -13.05 -5.88 -8.60
C ARG A 160 -12.88 -4.60 -7.79
N HIS A 161 -11.76 -4.49 -7.08
CA HIS A 161 -11.43 -3.31 -6.30
C HIS A 161 -11.22 -2.07 -7.18
N LEU A 162 -10.57 -2.25 -8.34
CA LEU A 162 -10.37 -1.17 -9.30
C LEU A 162 -11.70 -0.67 -9.84
N GLU A 163 -12.60 -1.55 -10.26
CA GLU A 163 -13.94 -1.19 -10.75
C GLU A 163 -14.71 -0.38 -9.69
N ALA A 164 -14.73 -0.86 -8.45
CA ALA A 164 -15.41 -0.19 -7.35
C ALA A 164 -14.81 1.20 -7.04
N GLY A 165 -13.48 1.31 -7.02
CA GLY A 165 -12.78 2.56 -6.75
C GLY A 165 -12.96 3.58 -7.88
N LEU A 166 -12.79 3.17 -9.14
CA LEU A 166 -12.91 4.05 -10.31
C LEU A 166 -14.31 4.63 -10.48
N ALA A 167 -15.36 3.86 -10.15
CA ALA A 167 -16.73 4.34 -10.20
C ALA A 167 -16.96 5.64 -9.38
N GLN A 168 -16.10 5.91 -8.39
CA GLN A 168 -16.20 7.09 -7.51
C GLN A 168 -15.24 8.21 -7.87
N VAL A 169 -14.17 7.94 -8.63
CA VAL A 169 -13.21 8.95 -9.09
C VAL A 169 -13.86 10.01 -9.98
N ALA A 170 -14.96 9.67 -10.68
CA ALA A 170 -15.71 10.57 -11.55
C ALA A 170 -17.04 11.06 -10.93
N SER A 171 -17.16 11.04 -9.59
CA SER A 171 -18.43 11.29 -8.88
C SER A 171 -18.81 12.76 -8.71
N GLY A 172 -17.94 13.72 -9.03
CA GLY A 172 -18.18 15.16 -8.86
C GLY A 172 -17.95 15.69 -7.45
N SER A 173 -17.54 14.86 -6.48
CA SER A 173 -17.32 15.29 -5.09
C SER A 173 -15.87 15.72 -4.89
N TYR A 174 -15.65 16.96 -4.41
CA TYR A 174 -14.30 17.46 -4.15
C TYR A 174 -13.50 16.50 -3.27
N ALA A 175 -14.10 16.01 -2.18
CA ALA A 175 -13.48 15.07 -1.24
C ALA A 175 -12.93 13.80 -1.92
N GLY A 176 -13.62 13.27 -2.94
CA GLY A 176 -13.13 12.13 -3.73
C GLY A 176 -12.17 12.54 -4.84
N GLU A 177 -12.51 13.55 -5.64
CA GLU A 177 -11.80 13.84 -6.90
C GLU A 177 -10.37 14.34 -6.72
N HIS A 178 -10.09 15.12 -5.67
CA HIS A 178 -8.76 15.72 -5.49
C HIS A 178 -7.68 14.75 -4.98
N TRP A 179 -8.05 13.64 -4.33
CA TRP A 179 -7.11 12.62 -3.84
C TRP A 179 -7.17 11.30 -4.61
N LEU A 180 -8.37 10.83 -5.00
CA LEU A 180 -8.51 9.49 -5.58
C LEU A 180 -7.88 9.38 -6.98
N ALA A 181 -7.82 10.47 -7.75
CA ALA A 181 -7.26 10.46 -9.10
C ALA A 181 -5.79 9.99 -9.14
N THR A 182 -4.97 10.39 -8.16
CA THR A 182 -3.56 9.96 -8.06
C THR A 182 -3.45 8.46 -7.80
N PHE A 183 -4.26 7.92 -6.89
CA PHE A 183 -4.26 6.49 -6.58
C PHE A 183 -4.87 5.66 -7.71
N ALA A 184 -5.87 6.19 -8.41
CA ALA A 184 -6.43 5.57 -9.62
C ALA A 184 -5.37 5.47 -10.72
N ALA A 185 -4.62 6.54 -10.98
CA ALA A 185 -3.51 6.51 -11.95
C ALA A 185 -2.44 5.49 -11.56
N TYR A 186 -2.05 5.43 -10.29
CA TYR A 186 -1.06 4.45 -9.81
C TYR A 186 -1.56 3.01 -9.91
N ALA A 187 -2.82 2.75 -9.57
CA ALA A 187 -3.45 1.45 -9.72
C ALA A 187 -3.56 1.01 -11.19
N LEU A 188 -3.90 1.93 -12.09
CA LEU A 188 -3.95 1.69 -13.54
C LEU A 188 -2.56 1.41 -14.13
N ALA A 189 -1.52 2.15 -13.72
CA ALA A 189 -0.15 1.85 -14.10
C ALA A 189 0.24 0.43 -13.67
N CYS A 190 -0.07 0.07 -12.42
CA CYS A 190 0.13 -1.29 -11.94
C CYS A 190 -0.72 -2.34 -12.67
N ALA A 191 -1.83 -1.99 -13.33
CA ALA A 191 -2.64 -2.95 -14.08
C ALA A 191 -2.13 -3.16 -15.52
N GLY A 192 -1.50 -2.13 -16.11
CA GLY A 192 -1.01 -2.12 -17.50
C GLY A 192 0.37 -2.75 -17.71
N ASP A 193 1.20 -2.79 -16.66
CA ASP A 193 2.51 -3.45 -16.62
C ASP A 193 2.43 -4.92 -16.18
#